data_AF-A0A8H6TK54-F1
#
_entry.id   AF-A0A8H6TK54-F1
#
_cell.length_a   1.000
_cell.length_b   1.000
_cell.length_c   1.000
_cell.angle_alpha   90.00
_cell.angle_beta   90.00
_cell.angle_gamma   90.00
#
_symmetry.space_group_name_H-M   'P 1'
#
loop_
_entity.id
_entity.type
_entity.pdbx_description
1 polymer ?
#
loop_
_entity_poly.entity_id
_entity_poly.type
_entity_poly.pdbx_seq_one_letter_code
_entity_poly.pdbx_strand_id
1 'polypeptide(L)'
;MTEYSSSSVAVVAALLTDSGRSGPVPVVVKMVEEAETSDDDEFDMMKEVTAASDTTVSAIMTFFLAMALYPAVQRKAQMEIDTLLGISEAGSAIPTFEQKGSLPYIEAIFREVLRWRPVIPLSLLHATSTEDVYNGYYIPKAPPLMRILTKLATTAFSFSILASAAAQSDVDPKVLGASTDLLDASHILHFLDVVDAFGHVSVRNPVNDSQFLMTFSIAPAQATSHSIVTYDINNATALQLTFNASVTGSAIPTGFAERFIHSEIYKRFPAALAVVHTHTREVLPFANQPQQGGKAAARAPALGSTGTPIFDIRDLPSSILPQSALHDLLVRDEPLGDALASTLAEAGNGRVVLMRGHGMALYSPTLRESVFDAFYVKEGATVQLQAMLLGGGTPVALDSREVMDTSTTDAGL
;
A
#
# COMPACT_ATOMS: atom_id res chain seq x y z
N MET A 1 -4.62 41.68 -18.06
CA MET A 1 -4.10 40.79 -19.11
C MET A 1 -2.63 40.61 -18.85
N THR A 2 -2.28 39.53 -18.17
CA THR A 2 -0.91 39.02 -18.00
C THR A 2 -1.04 37.50 -17.95
N GLU A 3 -0.25 36.84 -18.78
CA GLU A 3 -0.20 35.40 -19.07
C GLU A 3 0.12 34.56 -17.83
N TYR A 4 -0.60 33.44 -17.66
CA TYR A 4 -0.17 32.27 -16.88
C TYR A 4 -0.80 31.05 -17.57
N SER A 5 -0.11 30.52 -18.56
CA SER A 5 -0.37 29.21 -19.17
C SER A 5 0.98 28.63 -19.57
N SER A 6 1.62 27.95 -18.61
CA SER A 6 2.80 27.09 -18.80
C SER A 6 3.33 26.62 -17.43
N SER A 7 2.70 25.62 -16.82
CA SER A 7 3.33 24.82 -15.74
C SER A 7 2.37 23.70 -15.32
N SER A 8 2.49 22.50 -15.87
CA SER A 8 3.00 21.34 -15.09
C SER A 8 3.96 20.46 -15.89
N VAL A 9 3.77 20.36 -17.20
CA VAL A 9 4.61 19.57 -18.13
C VAL A 9 6.07 20.05 -18.14
N ALA A 10 6.30 21.36 -18.08
CA ALA A 10 7.64 21.94 -18.04
C ALA A 10 8.42 21.59 -16.76
N VAL A 11 7.72 21.34 -15.64
CA VAL A 11 8.35 21.00 -14.36
C VAL A 11 8.76 19.54 -14.32
N VAL A 12 7.94 18.64 -14.89
CA VAL A 12 8.26 17.20 -15.00
C VAL A 12 9.34 16.94 -16.05
N ALA A 13 9.30 17.63 -17.19
CA ALA A 13 10.38 17.58 -18.19
C ALA A 13 11.70 18.10 -17.60
N ALA A 14 11.67 19.16 -16.79
CA ALA A 14 12.85 19.67 -16.07
C ALA A 14 13.37 18.66 -15.03
N LEU A 15 12.50 18.02 -14.25
CA LEU A 15 12.89 17.01 -13.24
C LEU A 15 13.51 15.73 -13.86
N LEU A 16 13.11 15.38 -15.09
CA LEU A 16 13.66 14.22 -15.81
C LEU A 16 14.94 14.56 -16.61
N THR A 17 15.21 15.85 -16.87
CA THR A 17 16.40 16.33 -17.61
C THR A 17 17.51 16.90 -16.72
N ASP A 18 17.24 17.22 -15.45
CA ASP A 18 18.23 17.81 -14.51
C ASP A 18 19.35 16.86 -14.06
N SER A 19 19.43 15.65 -14.63
CA SER A 19 20.54 14.75 -14.37
C SER A 19 21.79 15.03 -15.23
N GLY A 20 22.02 16.27 -15.68
CA GLY A 20 23.31 16.76 -16.22
C GLY A 20 23.98 15.91 -17.33
N ARG A 21 23.27 14.95 -17.93
CA ARG A 21 23.78 13.98 -18.89
C ARG A 21 23.23 14.34 -20.25
N SER A 22 24.10 14.79 -21.14
CA SER A 22 23.82 15.02 -22.57
C SER A 22 23.66 13.69 -23.33
N GLY A 23 22.71 12.86 -22.91
CA GLY A 23 22.31 11.61 -23.56
C GLY A 23 20.98 11.75 -24.29
N PRO A 24 20.62 10.82 -25.19
CA PRO A 24 19.34 10.84 -25.89
C PRO A 24 18.18 10.78 -24.89
N VAL A 25 17.22 11.71 -25.06
CA VAL A 25 16.00 11.82 -24.25
C VAL A 25 15.23 10.49 -24.29
N PRO A 26 14.79 9.95 -23.13
CA PRO A 26 14.00 8.72 -23.08
C PRO A 26 12.74 8.83 -23.95
N VAL A 27 12.40 7.76 -24.67
CA VAL A 27 11.25 7.70 -25.60
C VAL A 27 9.94 8.15 -24.94
N VAL A 28 9.76 7.83 -23.66
CA VAL A 28 8.57 8.23 -22.87
C VAL A 28 8.45 9.76 -22.76
N VAL A 29 9.57 10.48 -22.61
CA VAL A 29 9.58 11.95 -22.54
C VAL A 29 9.27 12.56 -23.90
N LYS A 30 9.75 11.95 -25.00
CA LYS A 30 9.40 12.36 -26.36
C LYS A 30 7.90 12.18 -26.67
N MET A 31 7.29 11.10 -26.18
CA MET A 31 5.86 10.86 -26.38
C MET A 31 4.98 11.84 -25.58
N VAL A 32 5.49 12.35 -24.44
CA VAL A 32 4.82 13.38 -23.64
C VAL A 32 5.01 14.78 -24.24
N GLU A 33 6.17 15.08 -24.83
CA GLU A 33 6.43 16.37 -25.51
C GLU A 33 5.68 16.53 -26.84
N GLU A 34 5.37 15.44 -27.55
CA GLU A 34 4.65 15.48 -28.84
C GLU A 34 3.13 15.47 -28.70
N ALA A 35 2.60 15.33 -27.48
CA ALA A 35 1.17 15.26 -27.20
C ALA A 35 0.62 16.66 -26.86
N GLU A 36 -0.07 17.31 -27.81
CA GLU A 36 -0.98 18.42 -27.48
C GLU A 36 -2.25 17.83 -26.84
N THR A 37 -2.25 17.71 -25.51
CA THR A 37 -3.32 17.05 -24.75
C THR A 37 -3.99 17.97 -23.75
N SER A 38 -5.30 17.75 -23.54
CA SER A 38 -6.10 18.48 -22.56
C SER A 38 -5.79 18.00 -21.12
N ASP A 39 -6.14 18.80 -20.10
CA ASP A 39 -5.90 18.47 -18.69
C ASP A 39 -6.48 17.10 -18.25
N ASP A 40 -7.58 16.66 -18.89
CA ASP A 40 -8.21 15.36 -18.63
C ASP A 40 -7.40 14.19 -19.22
N ASP A 41 -6.76 14.40 -20.38
CA ASP A 41 -5.90 13.42 -21.03
C ASP A 41 -4.54 13.27 -20.30
N GLU A 42 -4.05 14.35 -19.68
CA GLU A 42 -2.81 14.35 -18.88
C GLU A 42 -2.96 13.47 -17.62
N PHE A 43 -4.12 13.50 -16.97
CA PHE A 43 -4.40 12.70 -15.78
C PHE A 43 -4.63 11.21 -16.09
N ASP A 44 -5.30 10.87 -17.20
CA ASP A 44 -5.48 9.48 -17.62
C ASP A 44 -4.15 8.87 -18.12
N MET A 45 -3.31 9.65 -18.80
CA MET A 45 -1.94 9.25 -19.12
C MET A 45 -1.11 8.98 -17.84
N MET A 46 -1.27 9.80 -16.80
CA MET A 46 -0.58 9.60 -15.51
C MET A 46 -1.01 8.30 -14.81
N LYS A 47 -2.30 7.93 -14.87
CA LYS A 47 -2.81 6.65 -14.34
C LYS A 47 -2.25 5.44 -15.09
N GLU A 48 -2.19 5.51 -16.42
CA GLU A 48 -1.63 4.44 -17.23
C GLU A 48 -0.13 4.27 -16.98
N VAL A 49 0.60 5.37 -16.80
CA VAL A 49 2.04 5.36 -16.47
C VAL A 49 2.31 4.75 -15.10
N THR A 50 1.50 5.06 -14.08
CA THR A 50 1.66 4.48 -12.72
C THR A 50 1.23 3.01 -12.65
N ALA A 51 0.16 2.62 -13.35
CA ALA A 51 -0.21 1.20 -13.46
C ALA A 51 0.87 0.38 -14.20
N ALA A 52 1.51 0.98 -15.21
CA ALA A 52 2.63 0.37 -15.93
C ALA A 52 3.92 0.33 -15.10
N SER A 53 4.17 1.29 -14.19
CA SER A 53 5.40 1.33 -13.39
C SER A 53 5.50 0.16 -12.41
N ASP A 54 4.46 -0.07 -11.60
CA ASP A 54 4.52 -1.06 -10.51
C ASP A 54 4.53 -2.49 -11.04
N THR A 55 3.78 -2.71 -12.12
CA THR A 55 3.75 -4.01 -12.79
C THR A 55 5.08 -4.33 -13.47
N THR A 56 5.73 -3.30 -14.05
CA THR A 56 7.06 -3.42 -14.65
C THR A 56 8.14 -3.69 -13.61
N VAL A 57 8.14 -2.96 -12.49
CA VAL A 57 9.10 -3.17 -11.38
C VAL A 57 8.99 -4.60 -10.84
N SER A 58 7.78 -5.09 -10.60
CA SER A 58 7.53 -6.45 -10.12
C SER A 58 8.00 -7.53 -11.10
N ALA A 59 7.76 -7.34 -12.40
CA ALA A 59 8.25 -8.24 -13.45
C ALA A 59 9.79 -8.24 -13.51
N ILE A 60 10.42 -7.07 -13.38
CA ILE A 60 11.88 -6.92 -13.38
C ILE A 60 12.51 -7.60 -12.15
N MET A 61 11.95 -7.41 -10.96
CA MET A 61 12.42 -8.10 -9.75
C MET A 61 12.30 -9.63 -9.90
N THR A 62 11.20 -10.11 -10.47
CA THR A 62 11.01 -11.53 -10.77
C THR A 62 12.05 -12.05 -11.77
N PHE A 63 12.37 -11.26 -12.81
CA PHE A 63 13.43 -11.58 -13.76
C PHE A 63 14.80 -11.70 -13.07
N PHE A 64 15.20 -10.74 -12.23
CA PHE A 64 16.49 -10.81 -11.53
C PHE A 64 16.57 -11.99 -10.57
N LEU A 65 15.48 -12.28 -9.85
CA LEU A 65 15.37 -13.48 -9.02
C LEU A 65 15.50 -14.76 -9.85
N ALA A 66 14.83 -14.83 -11.00
CA ALA A 66 14.94 -15.98 -11.92
C ALA A 66 16.36 -16.15 -12.44
N MET A 67 17.03 -15.08 -12.86
CA MET A 67 18.40 -15.15 -13.36
C MET A 67 19.40 -15.55 -12.28
N ALA A 68 19.19 -15.10 -11.03
CA ALA A 68 20.01 -15.50 -9.89
C ALA A 68 19.85 -17.00 -9.54
N LEU A 69 18.63 -17.53 -9.63
CA LEU A 69 18.33 -18.94 -9.33
C LEU A 69 18.69 -19.89 -10.48
N TYR A 70 18.72 -19.40 -11.73
CA TYR A 70 19.01 -20.21 -12.92
C TYR A 70 20.16 -19.61 -13.78
N PRO A 71 21.42 -19.61 -13.30
CA PRO A 71 22.55 -19.00 -14.02
C PRO A 71 22.84 -19.62 -15.41
N ALA A 72 22.42 -20.86 -15.65
CA ALA A 72 22.54 -21.49 -16.97
C ALA A 72 21.58 -20.86 -18.01
N VAL A 73 20.37 -20.48 -17.59
CA VAL A 73 19.39 -19.77 -18.42
C VAL A 73 19.91 -18.37 -18.75
N GLN A 74 20.44 -17.66 -17.75
CA GLN A 74 21.06 -16.35 -17.93
C GLN A 74 22.22 -16.38 -18.95
N ARG A 75 23.12 -17.37 -18.84
CA ARG A 75 24.24 -17.51 -19.80
C ARG A 75 23.77 -17.76 -21.23
N LYS A 76 22.72 -18.57 -21.40
CA LYS A 76 22.15 -18.84 -22.73
C LYS A 76 21.43 -17.60 -23.29
N ALA A 77 20.80 -16.79 -22.44
CA ALA A 77 20.21 -15.50 -22.81
C ALA A 77 21.28 -14.51 -23.31
N GLN A 78 22.40 -14.40 -22.58
CA GLN A 78 23.55 -13.60 -22.99
C GLN A 78 24.12 -14.07 -24.33
N MET A 79 24.28 -15.37 -24.55
CA MET A 79 24.76 -15.90 -25.83
C MET A 79 23.86 -15.50 -27.02
N GLU A 80 22.53 -15.51 -26.86
CA GLU A 80 21.61 -15.09 -27.93
C GLU A 80 21.77 -13.60 -28.23
N ILE A 81 21.90 -12.76 -27.20
CA ILE A 81 22.13 -11.32 -27.34
C ILE A 81 23.49 -11.07 -28.00
N ASP A 82 24.55 -11.73 -27.55
CA ASP A 82 25.92 -11.58 -28.07
C ASP A 82 26.03 -12.03 -29.53
N THR A 83 25.30 -13.08 -29.89
CA THR A 83 25.23 -13.59 -31.27
C THR A 83 24.52 -12.59 -32.19
N LEU A 84 23.45 -11.95 -31.71
CA LEU A 84 22.68 -10.99 -32.50
C LEU A 84 23.38 -9.64 -32.64
N LEU A 85 23.90 -9.11 -31.54
CA LEU A 85 24.52 -7.79 -31.50
C LEU A 85 25.93 -7.80 -32.09
N GLY A 86 26.54 -8.99 -32.23
CA GLY A 86 27.86 -9.19 -32.79
C GLY A 86 28.90 -8.46 -31.95
N ILE A 87 29.76 -9.20 -31.24
CA ILE A 87 30.98 -8.59 -30.70
C ILE A 87 31.91 -8.34 -31.90
N SER A 88 31.70 -7.23 -32.63
CA SER A 88 32.64 -6.78 -33.65
C SER A 88 33.62 -5.77 -33.04
N GLU A 89 34.87 -5.83 -33.48
CA GLU A 89 35.99 -4.99 -33.01
C GLU A 89 35.77 -3.47 -33.20
N ALA A 90 34.63 -3.05 -33.77
CA ALA A 90 34.25 -1.64 -33.99
C ALA A 90 33.27 -1.06 -32.95
N GLY A 91 32.91 -1.80 -31.89
CA GLY A 91 32.07 -1.33 -30.79
C GLY A 91 30.67 -1.96 -30.76
N SER A 92 30.09 -2.08 -29.57
CA SER A 92 28.78 -2.71 -29.35
C SER A 92 27.68 -2.00 -30.15
N ALA A 93 27.04 -2.71 -31.08
CA ALA A 93 25.85 -2.23 -31.77
C ALA A 93 24.75 -1.96 -30.74
N ILE A 94 24.13 -0.79 -30.80
CA ILE A 94 22.97 -0.44 -29.96
C ILE A 94 21.76 -1.19 -30.52
N PRO A 95 21.04 -1.99 -29.70
CA PRO A 95 19.86 -2.69 -30.15
C PRO A 95 18.78 -1.74 -30.70
N THR A 96 18.12 -2.11 -31.79
CA THR A 96 16.94 -1.41 -32.35
C THR A 96 15.67 -2.25 -32.24
N PHE A 97 14.49 -1.62 -32.30
CA PHE A 97 13.20 -2.32 -32.22
C PHE A 97 12.98 -3.35 -33.33
N GLU A 98 13.60 -3.15 -34.50
CA GLU A 98 13.54 -4.06 -35.65
C GLU A 98 14.14 -5.44 -35.32
N GLN A 99 15.06 -5.49 -34.35
CA GLN A 99 15.77 -6.70 -33.96
C GLN A 99 15.01 -7.55 -32.93
N LYS A 100 13.88 -7.06 -32.38
CA LYS A 100 13.06 -7.77 -31.37
C LYS A 100 12.62 -9.17 -31.85
N GLY A 101 12.29 -9.31 -33.12
CA GLY A 101 11.88 -10.60 -33.72
C GLY A 101 13.00 -11.64 -33.83
N SER A 102 14.25 -11.24 -33.61
CA SER A 102 15.44 -12.09 -33.75
C SER A 102 15.98 -12.61 -32.41
N LEU A 103 15.24 -12.39 -31.31
CA LEU A 103 15.60 -12.80 -29.93
C LEU A 103 14.57 -13.81 -29.35
N PRO A 104 14.40 -15.00 -29.95
CA PRO A 104 13.36 -15.95 -29.55
C PRO A 104 13.54 -16.50 -28.12
N TYR A 105 14.78 -16.65 -27.64
CA TYR A 105 15.06 -17.14 -26.30
C TYR A 105 14.83 -16.06 -25.24
N ILE A 106 15.18 -14.79 -25.51
CA ILE A 106 14.81 -13.65 -24.65
C ILE A 106 13.29 -13.49 -24.58
N GLU A 107 12.57 -13.59 -25.71
CA GLU A 107 11.11 -13.56 -25.72
C GLU A 107 10.51 -14.71 -24.90
N ALA A 108 11.10 -15.91 -24.97
CA ALA A 108 10.70 -17.04 -24.14
C ALA A 108 10.96 -16.77 -22.64
N ILE A 109 12.09 -16.17 -22.27
CA ILE A 109 12.38 -15.78 -20.89
C ILE A 109 11.39 -14.72 -20.40
N PHE A 110 11.09 -13.71 -21.21
CA PHE A 110 10.09 -12.69 -20.88
C PHE A 110 8.73 -13.31 -20.60
N ARG A 111 8.25 -14.19 -21.49
CA ARG A 111 6.99 -14.93 -21.30
C ARG A 111 7.02 -15.82 -20.07
N GLU A 112 8.17 -16.46 -19.80
CA GLU A 112 8.32 -17.34 -18.65
C GLU A 112 8.37 -16.58 -17.33
N VAL A 113 8.99 -15.40 -17.27
CA VAL A 113 8.95 -14.50 -16.10
C VAL A 113 7.51 -14.11 -15.79
N LEU A 114 6.74 -13.73 -16.82
CA LEU A 114 5.32 -13.41 -16.67
C LEU A 114 4.45 -14.63 -16.32
N ARG A 115 4.88 -15.85 -16.66
CA ARG A 115 4.18 -17.10 -16.32
C ARG A 115 4.51 -17.59 -14.91
N TRP A 116 5.76 -17.46 -14.48
CA TRP A 116 6.31 -18.13 -13.29
C TRP A 116 5.87 -17.45 -11.99
N ARG A 117 5.90 -16.12 -11.96
CA ARG A 117 5.30 -15.32 -10.89
C ARG A 117 4.51 -14.20 -11.53
N PRO A 118 3.28 -14.51 -12.00
CA PRO A 118 2.48 -13.53 -12.71
C PRO A 118 2.21 -12.35 -11.76
N VAL A 119 2.55 -11.16 -12.25
CA VAL A 119 2.40 -9.89 -11.52
C VAL A 119 0.92 -9.63 -11.21
N ILE A 120 0.02 -10.16 -12.04
CA ILE A 120 -1.42 -10.14 -11.84
C ILE A 120 -1.86 -11.53 -11.37
N PRO A 121 -2.66 -11.66 -10.30
CA PRO A 121 -3.18 -12.95 -9.86
C PRO A 121 -3.85 -13.70 -11.01
N LEU A 122 -3.64 -15.02 -11.10
CA LEU A 122 -4.33 -15.94 -12.05
C LEU A 122 -5.87 -15.97 -11.89
N SER A 123 -6.43 -15.10 -11.04
CA SER A 123 -7.83 -14.97 -10.66
C SER A 123 -8.58 -13.89 -11.42
N LEU A 124 -8.18 -13.55 -12.65
CA LEU A 124 -9.19 -13.10 -13.60
C LEU A 124 -10.11 -14.30 -13.84
N LEU A 125 -11.27 -14.31 -13.20
CA LEU A 125 -12.24 -15.41 -13.26
C LEU A 125 -12.53 -15.75 -14.73
N HIS A 126 -12.10 -16.92 -15.20
CA HIS A 126 -12.44 -17.37 -16.54
C HIS A 126 -13.84 -17.99 -16.51
N ALA A 127 -14.67 -17.65 -17.51
CA ALA A 127 -16.05 -18.10 -17.60
C ALA A 127 -16.31 -18.75 -18.96
N THR A 128 -16.98 -19.90 -18.98
CA THR A 128 -17.40 -20.58 -20.21
C THR A 128 -18.53 -19.80 -20.89
N SER A 129 -18.42 -19.56 -22.20
CA SER A 129 -19.41 -18.80 -22.99
C SER A 129 -20.67 -19.62 -23.30
N THR A 130 -20.56 -20.95 -23.25
CA THR A 130 -21.60 -21.95 -23.44
C THR A 130 -21.43 -23.08 -22.42
N GLU A 131 -22.46 -23.89 -22.25
CA GLU A 131 -22.38 -25.12 -21.47
C GLU A 131 -21.54 -26.17 -22.20
N ASP A 132 -20.83 -27.01 -21.45
CA ASP A 132 -19.98 -28.08 -22.01
C ASP A 132 -19.95 -29.29 -21.06
N VAL A 133 -19.54 -30.46 -21.57
CA VAL A 133 -19.34 -31.67 -20.78
C VAL A 133 -17.93 -32.17 -21.00
N TYR A 134 -17.10 -32.10 -19.97
CA TYR A 134 -15.71 -32.56 -20.00
C TYR A 134 -15.52 -33.74 -19.06
N ASN A 135 -15.02 -34.88 -19.57
CA ASN A 135 -14.83 -36.13 -18.81
C ASN A 135 -16.06 -36.58 -18.00
N GLY A 136 -17.26 -36.40 -18.55
CA GLY A 136 -18.51 -36.77 -17.88
C GLY A 136 -19.00 -35.77 -16.83
N TYR A 137 -18.26 -34.68 -16.58
CA TYR A 137 -18.68 -33.59 -15.71
C TYR A 137 -19.32 -32.48 -16.55
N TYR A 138 -20.56 -32.13 -16.18
CA TYR A 138 -21.27 -31.01 -16.79
C TYR A 138 -20.74 -29.68 -16.25
N ILE A 139 -20.21 -28.86 -17.15
CA ILE A 139 -19.71 -27.51 -16.88
C ILE A 139 -20.80 -26.53 -17.36
N PRO A 140 -21.55 -25.89 -16.44
CA PRO A 140 -22.62 -24.99 -16.81
C PRO A 140 -22.07 -23.70 -17.44
N LYS A 141 -22.83 -23.14 -18.38
CA LYS A 141 -22.60 -21.78 -18.89
C LYS A 141 -22.63 -20.78 -17.72
N ALA A 142 -21.62 -19.93 -17.61
CA ALA A 142 -21.54 -18.99 -16.49
C ALA A 142 -22.73 -17.99 -16.44
N PRO A 143 -23.27 -17.69 -15.25
CA PRO A 143 -24.36 -16.73 -15.11
C PRO A 143 -23.93 -15.32 -15.55
N PRO A 144 -24.85 -14.46 -16.03
CA PRO A 144 -24.54 -13.13 -16.56
C PRO A 144 -23.66 -12.28 -15.63
N LEU A 145 -23.82 -12.42 -14.30
CA LEU A 145 -23.04 -11.69 -13.29
C LEU A 145 -21.52 -11.98 -13.37
N MET A 146 -21.14 -13.22 -13.65
CA MET A 146 -19.73 -13.62 -13.76
C MET A 146 -19.12 -13.14 -15.08
N ARG A 147 -19.94 -12.99 -16.13
CA ARG A 147 -19.54 -12.38 -17.42
C ARG A 147 -19.47 -10.85 -17.33
N ILE A 148 -20.32 -10.24 -16.50
CA ILE A 148 -20.31 -8.81 -16.17
C ILE A 148 -19.02 -8.45 -15.43
N LEU A 149 -18.54 -9.28 -14.50
CA LEU A 149 -17.27 -9.04 -13.80
C LEU A 149 -16.04 -9.13 -14.72
N THR A 150 -16.00 -10.06 -15.68
CA THR A 150 -14.94 -10.08 -16.71
C THR A 150 -15.06 -8.99 -17.77
N LYS A 151 -16.27 -8.54 -18.11
CA LYS A 151 -16.45 -7.41 -19.05
C LYS A 151 -16.23 -6.05 -18.37
N LEU A 152 -16.54 -5.89 -17.09
CA LEU A 152 -16.24 -4.69 -16.31
C LEU A 152 -14.72 -4.51 -16.14
N ALA A 153 -13.96 -5.61 -16.04
CA ALA A 153 -12.50 -5.54 -15.98
C ALA A 153 -11.83 -5.08 -17.29
N THR A 154 -12.52 -5.15 -18.45
CA THR A 154 -11.95 -4.72 -19.75
C THR A 154 -12.75 -3.62 -20.47
N THR A 155 -13.91 -3.20 -19.96
CA THR A 155 -14.80 -2.22 -20.63
C THR A 155 -15.41 -1.18 -19.68
N ALA A 156 -14.84 -1.01 -18.47
CA ALA A 156 -15.23 0.04 -17.54
C ALA A 156 -14.10 1.08 -17.37
N PHE A 157 -13.64 1.64 -18.48
CA PHE A 157 -12.84 2.87 -18.48
C PHE A 157 -13.06 3.57 -19.83
N SER A 158 -14.27 4.14 -20.03
CA SER A 158 -14.57 5.23 -20.99
C SER A 158 -16.08 5.57 -21.04
N PHE A 159 -16.37 6.86 -20.81
CA PHE A 159 -17.60 7.65 -21.05
C PHE A 159 -18.86 7.36 -20.20
N SER A 160 -19.48 8.35 -19.53
CA SER A 160 -19.63 9.77 -19.93
C SER A 160 -19.54 10.75 -18.75
N ILE A 161 -18.59 11.70 -18.82
CA ILE A 161 -18.81 13.06 -18.33
C ILE A 161 -19.50 13.79 -19.49
N LEU A 162 -20.84 13.91 -19.43
CA LEU A 162 -21.49 15.05 -20.05
C LEU A 162 -21.44 16.15 -19.00
N ALA A 163 -20.78 17.25 -19.35
CA ALA A 163 -20.72 18.46 -18.53
C ALA A 163 -22.10 18.78 -17.94
N SER A 164 -22.23 18.56 -16.62
CA SER A 164 -23.13 19.36 -15.82
C SER A 164 -22.24 20.36 -15.10
N ALA A 165 -22.40 21.61 -15.51
CA ALA A 165 -21.95 22.79 -14.81
C ALA A 165 -21.90 22.58 -13.29
N ALA A 166 -20.74 22.84 -12.68
CA ALA A 166 -20.57 23.17 -11.26
C ALA A 166 -21.67 22.61 -10.33
N ALA A 167 -21.76 21.29 -10.21
CA ALA A 167 -22.41 20.69 -9.05
C ALA A 167 -21.35 20.65 -7.95
N GLN A 168 -21.28 21.72 -7.17
CA GLN A 168 -20.51 21.79 -5.94
C GLN A 168 -20.85 20.53 -5.12
N SER A 169 -19.86 19.67 -4.85
CA SER A 169 -20.08 18.50 -4.01
C SER A 169 -20.62 18.98 -2.66
N ASP A 170 -21.80 18.51 -2.25
CA ASP A 170 -22.41 18.78 -0.93
C ASP A 170 -21.59 18.19 0.24
N VAL A 171 -20.34 17.78 -0.02
CA VAL A 171 -19.41 17.22 0.98
C VAL A 171 -18.68 18.36 1.66
N ASP A 172 -18.67 18.32 3.00
CA ASP A 172 -18.00 19.32 3.81
C ASP A 172 -16.51 19.45 3.40
N PRO A 173 -15.98 20.68 3.18
CA PRO A 173 -14.59 20.89 2.79
C PRO A 173 -13.57 20.24 3.72
N LYS A 174 -13.87 20.11 5.02
CA LYS A 174 -13.00 19.42 5.98
C LYS A 174 -12.94 17.92 5.70
N VAL A 175 -14.08 17.31 5.35
CA VAL A 175 -14.14 15.89 4.97
C VAL A 175 -13.39 15.66 3.67
N LEU A 176 -13.52 16.58 2.70
CA LEU A 176 -12.75 16.52 1.46
C LEU A 176 -11.24 16.57 1.74
N GLY A 177 -10.78 17.55 2.53
CA GLY A 177 -9.36 17.68 2.91
C GLY A 177 -8.83 16.43 3.63
N ALA A 178 -9.54 15.95 4.66
CA ALA A 178 -9.14 14.74 5.39
C ALA A 178 -9.12 13.49 4.50
N SER A 179 -9.99 13.42 3.49
CA SER A 179 -10.03 12.32 2.53
C SER A 179 -8.86 12.36 1.55
N THR A 180 -8.47 13.55 1.08
CA THR A 180 -7.25 13.73 0.27
C THR A 180 -6.03 13.30 1.07
N ASP A 181 -5.87 13.81 2.28
CA ASP A 181 -4.75 13.44 3.16
C ASP A 181 -4.73 11.93 3.45
N LEU A 182 -5.90 11.30 3.60
CA LEU A 182 -6.04 9.84 3.80
C LEU A 182 -5.51 9.03 2.61
N LEU A 183 -5.82 9.47 1.39
CA LEU A 183 -5.32 8.81 0.17
C LEU A 183 -3.81 9.00 0.03
N ASP A 184 -3.32 10.22 0.24
CA ASP A 184 -1.89 10.52 0.23
C ASP A 184 -1.16 9.68 1.29
N ALA A 185 -1.70 9.57 2.51
CA ALA A 185 -1.15 8.71 3.56
C ALA A 185 -1.12 7.24 3.13
N SER A 186 -2.20 6.74 2.52
CA SER A 186 -2.28 5.37 1.99
C SER A 186 -1.19 5.10 0.95
N HIS A 187 -1.02 6.02 -0.01
CA HIS A 187 -0.01 5.91 -1.07
C HIS A 187 1.41 6.05 -0.54
N ILE A 188 1.68 7.02 0.35
CA ILE A 188 2.99 7.25 0.95
C ILE A 188 3.41 6.04 1.80
N LEU A 189 2.52 5.55 2.67
CA LEU A 189 2.80 4.38 3.49
C LEU A 189 3.10 3.15 2.64
N HIS A 190 2.42 2.99 1.49
CA HIS A 190 2.70 1.91 0.56
C HIS A 190 4.05 2.10 -0.14
N PHE A 191 4.32 3.30 -0.66
CA PHE A 191 5.57 3.64 -1.34
C PHE A 191 6.80 3.46 -0.44
N LEU A 192 6.68 3.77 0.84
CA LEU A 192 7.72 3.58 1.85
C LEU A 192 7.82 2.13 2.37
N ASP A 193 7.04 1.21 1.79
CA ASP A 193 6.96 -0.19 2.20
C ASP A 193 6.64 -0.32 3.70
N VAL A 194 5.85 0.64 4.22
CA VAL A 194 5.34 0.60 5.59
C VAL A 194 4.11 -0.28 5.61
N VAL A 195 3.14 -0.08 4.72
CA VAL A 195 1.96 -0.95 4.54
C VAL A 195 2.11 -1.84 3.30
N ASP A 196 1.73 -3.11 3.44
CA ASP A 196 1.61 -4.04 2.32
C ASP A 196 0.22 -3.97 1.67
N ALA A 197 -0.16 -4.98 0.88
CA ALA A 197 -1.48 -5.04 0.26
C ALA A 197 -2.65 -5.22 1.25
N PHE A 198 -2.37 -5.52 2.52
CA PHE A 198 -3.35 -5.81 3.55
C PHE A 198 -3.35 -4.77 4.68
N GLY A 199 -2.29 -3.97 4.82
CA GLY A 199 -2.24 -2.87 5.79
C GLY A 199 -3.19 -1.73 5.43
N HIS A 200 -3.59 -0.95 6.43
CA HIS A 200 -4.62 0.09 6.25
C HIS A 200 -4.47 1.25 7.25
N VAL A 201 -4.93 2.42 6.80
CA VAL A 201 -4.91 3.69 7.54
C VAL A 201 -6.30 4.29 7.59
N SER A 202 -6.63 4.95 8.70
CA SER A 202 -7.89 5.69 8.87
C SER A 202 -7.66 7.07 9.46
N VAL A 203 -8.65 7.95 9.27
CA VAL A 203 -8.72 9.26 9.90
C VAL A 203 -10.09 9.47 10.55
N ARG A 204 -10.14 10.08 11.74
CA ARG A 204 -11.39 10.46 12.41
C ARG A 204 -12.11 11.48 11.54
N ASN A 205 -13.42 11.34 11.40
CA ASN A 205 -14.19 12.27 10.59
C ASN A 205 -14.15 13.67 11.24
N PRO A 206 -13.64 14.71 10.55
CA PRO A 206 -13.39 16.03 11.13
C PRO A 206 -14.64 16.83 11.45
N VAL A 207 -15.82 16.38 11.02
CA VAL A 207 -17.11 17.02 11.30
C VAL A 207 -18.06 16.17 12.14
N ASN A 208 -17.70 14.91 12.38
CA ASN A 208 -18.46 14.00 13.23
C ASN A 208 -17.50 13.06 13.96
N ASP A 209 -17.23 13.36 15.23
CA ASP A 209 -16.28 12.64 16.07
C ASP A 209 -16.67 11.19 16.39
N SER A 210 -17.93 10.82 16.14
CA SER A 210 -18.46 9.47 16.29
C SER A 210 -18.22 8.60 15.04
N GLN A 211 -17.56 9.14 14.02
CA GLN A 211 -17.28 8.47 12.76
C GLN A 211 -15.79 8.52 12.40
N PHE A 212 -15.35 7.57 11.59
CA PHE A 212 -14.03 7.58 10.97
C PHE A 212 -14.11 7.22 9.48
N LEU A 213 -13.10 7.63 8.73
CA LEU A 213 -12.96 7.43 7.30
C LEU A 213 -11.82 6.43 7.06
N MET A 214 -12.06 5.43 6.22
CA MET A 214 -11.09 4.43 5.82
C MET A 214 -11.52 3.87 4.46
N THR A 215 -10.59 3.33 3.67
CA THR A 215 -10.98 2.62 2.45
C THR A 215 -11.70 1.30 2.78
N PHE A 216 -12.56 0.83 1.86
CA PHE A 216 -12.93 -0.59 1.87
C PHE A 216 -11.69 -1.46 1.57
N SER A 217 -11.81 -2.78 1.67
CA SER A 217 -10.69 -3.70 1.45
C SER A 217 -10.15 -3.60 0.01
N ILE A 218 -9.13 -2.78 -0.18
CA ILE A 218 -8.43 -2.53 -1.44
C ILE A 218 -6.94 -2.34 -1.12
N ALA A 219 -6.06 -2.70 -2.06
CA ALA A 219 -4.63 -2.45 -1.89
C ALA A 219 -4.39 -0.93 -1.72
N PRO A 220 -3.57 -0.50 -0.73
CA PRO A 220 -3.30 0.91 -0.48
C PRO A 220 -2.87 1.72 -1.72
N ALA A 221 -2.10 1.11 -2.63
CA ALA A 221 -1.68 1.70 -3.91
C ALA A 221 -2.84 2.06 -4.86
N GLN A 222 -3.97 1.35 -4.73
CA GLN A 222 -5.15 1.51 -5.58
C GLN A 222 -6.24 2.36 -4.92
N ALA A 223 -5.99 2.89 -3.72
CA ALA A 223 -6.93 3.71 -3.00
C ALA A 223 -7.27 4.97 -3.82
N THR A 224 -8.56 5.25 -3.95
CA THR A 224 -9.09 6.48 -4.57
C THR A 224 -10.25 7.05 -3.75
N SER A 225 -10.73 8.24 -4.08
CA SER A 225 -11.90 8.84 -3.41
C SER A 225 -13.14 7.95 -3.42
N HIS A 226 -13.33 7.14 -4.47
CA HIS A 226 -14.43 6.18 -4.59
C HIS A 226 -14.31 4.98 -3.65
N SER A 227 -13.13 4.77 -3.07
CA SER A 227 -12.88 3.66 -2.14
C SER A 227 -13.14 4.00 -0.67
N ILE A 228 -13.36 5.27 -0.34
CA ILE A 228 -13.47 5.74 1.04
C ILE A 228 -14.89 5.46 1.56
N VAL A 229 -14.93 4.82 2.72
CA VAL A 229 -16.12 4.45 3.48
C VAL A 229 -16.11 5.23 4.78
N THR A 230 -17.29 5.73 5.16
CA THR A 230 -17.53 6.29 6.48
C THR A 230 -18.00 5.18 7.41
N TYR A 231 -17.31 4.98 8.53
CA TYR A 231 -17.61 3.97 9.54
C TYR A 231 -18.07 4.60 10.86
N ASP A 232 -18.92 3.89 11.59
CA ASP A 232 -19.28 4.22 12.97
C ASP A 232 -18.17 3.77 13.93
N ILE A 233 -17.75 4.64 14.85
CA ILE A 233 -16.70 4.32 15.82
C ILE A 233 -17.16 3.29 16.83
N ASN A 234 -18.45 3.20 17.19
CA ASN A 234 -18.93 2.34 18.28
C ASN A 234 -18.89 0.84 17.93
N ASN A 235 -18.91 0.48 16.66
CA ASN A 235 -19.02 -0.92 16.23
C ASN A 235 -18.36 -1.22 14.87
N ALA A 236 -17.61 -0.26 14.32
CA ALA A 236 -16.98 -0.35 13.01
C ALA A 236 -17.96 -0.70 11.87
N THR A 237 -19.25 -0.34 12.00
CA THR A 237 -20.23 -0.55 10.93
C THR A 237 -19.97 0.41 9.79
N ALA A 238 -19.91 -0.10 8.56
CA ALA A 238 -19.85 0.72 7.36
C ALA A 238 -21.21 1.42 7.17
N LEU A 239 -21.21 2.75 7.20
CA LEU A 239 -22.43 3.55 7.09
C LEU A 239 -22.77 3.83 5.63
N GLN A 240 -21.78 4.32 4.87
CA GLN A 240 -21.92 4.69 3.45
C GLN A 240 -20.56 4.89 2.78
N LEU A 241 -20.53 4.97 1.45
CA LEU A 241 -19.38 5.56 0.75
C LEU A 241 -19.33 7.07 1.02
N THR A 242 -18.16 7.59 1.38
CA THR A 242 -17.98 8.97 1.84
C THR A 242 -18.39 9.99 0.76
N PHE A 243 -18.08 9.72 -0.50
CA PHE A 243 -18.41 10.58 -1.64
C PHE A 243 -19.62 10.08 -2.45
N ASN A 244 -20.33 9.05 -1.96
CA ASN A 244 -21.56 8.57 -2.56
C ASN A 244 -22.51 8.02 -1.47
N ALA A 245 -23.19 8.93 -0.78
CA ALA A 245 -24.09 8.61 0.32
C ALA A 245 -25.32 7.75 -0.08
N SER A 246 -25.59 7.57 -1.39
CA SER A 246 -26.62 6.65 -1.86
C SER A 246 -26.22 5.18 -1.75
N VAL A 247 -24.93 4.88 -1.62
CA VAL A 247 -24.41 3.51 -1.44
C VAL A 247 -24.31 3.21 0.05
N THR A 248 -25.26 2.40 0.56
CA THR A 248 -25.38 2.04 1.98
C THR A 248 -25.64 0.54 2.17
N GLY A 249 -25.54 0.07 3.42
CA GLY A 249 -25.86 -1.31 3.78
C GLY A 249 -25.04 -2.33 2.98
N SER A 250 -25.69 -3.37 2.45
CA SER A 250 -25.01 -4.43 1.69
C SER A 250 -24.47 -4.00 0.32
N ALA A 251 -24.76 -2.77 -0.13
CA ALA A 251 -24.20 -2.22 -1.36
C ALA A 251 -22.78 -1.64 -1.16
N ILE A 252 -22.39 -1.38 0.09
CA ILE A 252 -21.03 -0.93 0.39
C ILE A 252 -20.05 -2.09 0.15
N PRO A 253 -18.96 -1.87 -0.60
CA PRO A 253 -17.93 -2.90 -0.76
C PRO A 253 -17.37 -3.38 0.57
N THR A 254 -16.93 -4.64 0.61
CA THR A 254 -16.44 -5.27 1.84
C THR A 254 -15.26 -4.52 2.42
N GLY A 255 -15.39 -4.05 3.66
CA GLY A 255 -14.31 -3.40 4.40
C GLY A 255 -13.25 -4.38 4.90
N PHE A 256 -12.13 -3.85 5.39
CA PHE A 256 -11.10 -4.66 6.06
C PHE A 256 -11.72 -5.43 7.23
N ALA A 257 -11.28 -6.69 7.38
CA ALA A 257 -11.70 -7.52 8.50
C ALA A 257 -11.29 -6.90 9.85
N GLU A 258 -10.18 -6.15 9.85
CA GLU A 258 -9.52 -5.64 11.05
C GLU A 258 -9.79 -4.17 11.33
N ARG A 259 -10.86 -3.63 10.71
CA ARG A 259 -11.38 -2.29 10.99
C ARG A 259 -11.70 -2.06 12.47
N PHE A 260 -11.86 -3.12 13.25
CA PHE A 260 -12.07 -3.04 14.70
C PHE A 260 -10.84 -2.55 15.47
N ILE A 261 -9.62 -2.75 14.93
CA ILE A 261 -8.41 -2.10 15.48
C ILE A 261 -8.61 -0.58 15.51
N HIS A 262 -9.16 -0.02 14.43
CA HIS A 262 -9.38 1.42 14.30
C HIS A 262 -10.50 1.91 15.20
N SER A 263 -11.66 1.24 15.19
CA SER A 263 -12.82 1.65 15.99
C SER A 263 -12.50 1.66 17.48
N GLU A 264 -11.89 0.60 18.00
CA GLU A 264 -11.62 0.47 19.43
C GLU A 264 -10.49 1.41 19.91
N ILE A 265 -9.48 1.66 19.07
CA ILE A 265 -8.48 2.71 19.35
C ILE A 265 -9.16 4.09 19.39
N TYR A 266 -10.03 4.43 18.43
CA TYR A 266 -10.74 5.71 18.47
C TYR A 266 -11.68 5.87 19.66
N LYS A 267 -12.35 4.79 20.10
CA LYS A 267 -13.17 4.80 21.32
C LYS A 267 -12.33 5.08 22.56
N ARG A 268 -11.20 4.38 22.69
CA ARG A 268 -10.36 4.46 23.89
C ARG A 268 -9.51 5.72 23.94
N PHE A 269 -9.12 6.26 22.80
CA PHE A 269 -8.30 7.47 22.69
C PHE A 269 -9.05 8.57 21.91
N PRO A 270 -9.92 9.36 22.56
CA PRO A 270 -10.67 10.43 21.89
C PRO A 270 -9.79 11.47 21.19
N ALA A 271 -8.56 11.69 21.68
CA ALA A 271 -7.59 12.58 21.08
C ALA A 271 -6.90 12.02 19.81
N ALA A 272 -7.06 10.72 19.52
CA ALA A 272 -6.53 10.13 18.29
C ALA A 272 -7.33 10.63 17.09
N LEU A 273 -6.63 11.23 16.11
CA LEU A 273 -7.22 11.61 14.83
C LEU A 273 -6.87 10.63 13.72
N ALA A 274 -5.78 9.88 13.83
CA ALA A 274 -5.40 8.89 12.83
C ALA A 274 -4.94 7.59 13.46
N VAL A 275 -5.20 6.48 12.77
CA VAL A 275 -4.78 5.13 13.17
C VAL A 275 -4.19 4.43 11.95
N VAL A 276 -3.04 3.80 12.13
CA VAL A 276 -2.38 2.98 11.11
C VAL A 276 -2.22 1.57 11.66
N HIS A 277 -2.60 0.59 10.85
CA HIS A 277 -2.32 -0.81 11.09
C HIS A 277 -1.48 -1.36 9.94
N THR A 278 -0.42 -2.10 10.28
CA THR A 278 0.51 -2.62 9.29
C THR A 278 1.16 -3.94 9.68
N HIS A 279 1.56 -4.71 8.67
CA HIS A 279 2.31 -5.96 8.72
C HIS A 279 3.81 -5.77 8.48
N THR A 280 4.34 -4.60 8.82
CA THR A 280 5.78 -4.28 8.74
C THR A 280 6.62 -5.40 9.38
N ARG A 281 7.53 -6.00 8.62
CA ARG A 281 8.25 -7.22 9.02
C ARG A 281 9.35 -6.94 10.03
N GLU A 282 9.84 -5.72 10.01
CA GLU A 282 10.94 -5.18 10.81
C GLU A 282 10.59 -5.21 12.30
N VAL A 283 9.31 -5.06 12.66
CA VAL A 283 8.85 -5.07 14.06
C VAL A 283 8.57 -6.48 14.60
N LEU A 284 8.39 -7.48 13.72
CA LEU A 284 8.02 -8.84 14.11
C LEU A 284 9.03 -9.53 15.06
N PRO A 285 10.36 -9.38 14.89
CA PRO A 285 11.32 -9.94 15.84
C PRO A 285 11.06 -9.47 17.27
N PHE A 286 10.70 -8.21 17.46
CA PHE A 286 10.43 -7.60 18.77
C PHE A 286 9.07 -8.02 19.33
N ALA A 287 8.05 -8.14 18.47
CA ALA A 287 6.74 -8.67 18.85
C ALA A 287 6.84 -10.14 19.32
N ASN A 288 7.75 -10.92 18.73
CA ASN A 288 7.94 -12.35 19.03
C ASN A 288 8.96 -12.61 20.15
N GLN A 289 9.74 -11.62 20.57
CA GLN A 289 10.75 -11.71 21.62
C GLN A 289 10.53 -10.60 22.65
N PRO A 290 9.48 -10.67 23.50
CA PRO A 290 9.11 -9.60 24.42
C PRO A 290 10.22 -9.17 25.38
N GLN A 291 11.14 -10.09 25.72
CA GLN A 291 12.33 -9.81 26.55
C GLN A 291 13.32 -8.84 25.90
N GLN A 292 13.29 -8.72 24.57
CA GLN A 292 14.12 -7.82 23.78
C GLN A 292 13.38 -6.55 23.33
N GLY A 293 12.15 -6.35 23.84
CA GLY A 293 11.11 -5.40 23.43
C GLY A 293 11.50 -4.24 22.52
N GLY A 294 10.61 -3.87 21.60
CA GLY A 294 10.80 -2.68 20.76
C GLY A 294 11.05 -1.47 21.65
N LYS A 295 12.23 -0.87 21.55
CA LYS A 295 12.60 0.34 22.27
C LYS A 295 12.97 1.40 21.24
N ALA A 296 12.86 2.67 21.60
CA ALA A 296 13.38 3.73 20.76
C ALA A 296 14.91 3.58 20.62
N ALA A 297 15.34 2.93 19.54
CA ALA A 297 16.75 2.81 19.14
C ALA A 297 17.15 3.89 18.10
N ALA A 298 16.17 4.63 17.58
CA ALA A 298 16.32 5.74 16.64
C ALA A 298 15.22 6.79 16.88
N ARG A 299 15.03 7.75 15.95
CA ARG A 299 14.04 8.85 15.96
C ARG A 299 12.58 8.36 15.87
N ALA A 300 12.18 7.49 16.80
CA ALA A 300 10.87 6.87 16.88
C ALA A 300 10.26 7.13 18.26
N PRO A 301 9.99 8.40 18.62
CA PRO A 301 9.49 8.76 19.95
C PRO A 301 8.17 8.06 20.28
N ALA A 302 7.39 7.69 19.26
CA ALA A 302 6.15 6.93 19.38
C ALA A 302 6.30 5.57 20.10
N LEU A 303 7.48 4.93 20.04
CA LEU A 303 7.76 3.66 20.75
C LEU A 303 7.81 3.81 22.28
N GLY A 304 7.97 5.04 22.78
CA GLY A 304 8.17 5.34 24.19
C GLY A 304 9.54 4.87 24.72
N SER A 305 9.92 5.36 25.90
CA SER A 305 11.23 5.06 26.51
C SER A 305 11.30 3.76 27.30
N THR A 306 10.16 3.26 27.80
CA THR A 306 10.11 2.07 28.66
C THR A 306 9.84 0.77 27.91
N GLY A 307 9.69 0.84 26.57
CA GLY A 307 9.38 -0.29 25.69
C GLY A 307 7.97 -0.21 25.12
N THR A 308 7.77 -0.84 23.97
CA THR A 308 6.50 -0.89 23.26
C THR A 308 5.65 -2.08 23.73
N PRO A 309 4.37 -1.87 24.10
CA PRO A 309 3.49 -2.95 24.51
C PRO A 309 3.28 -3.97 23.39
N ILE A 310 3.14 -5.23 23.78
CA ILE A 310 2.90 -6.35 22.87
C ILE A 310 1.53 -6.94 23.20
N PHE A 311 0.63 -6.89 22.22
CA PHE A 311 -0.61 -7.62 22.21
C PHE A 311 -0.36 -9.06 21.77
N ASP A 312 -0.54 -10.00 22.69
CA ASP A 312 -0.53 -11.44 22.40
C ASP A 312 -1.93 -12.01 22.63
N ILE A 313 -2.55 -12.42 21.53
CA ILE A 313 -3.89 -13.00 21.56
C ILE A 313 -3.99 -14.26 22.43
N ARG A 314 -2.86 -14.93 22.73
CA ARG A 314 -2.80 -16.10 23.62
C ARG A 314 -3.04 -15.76 25.09
N ASP A 315 -2.79 -14.53 25.48
CA ASP A 315 -2.94 -14.07 26.86
C ASP A 315 -4.39 -13.67 27.17
N LEU A 316 -5.27 -13.68 26.14
CA LEU A 316 -6.67 -13.33 26.30
C LEU A 316 -7.42 -14.41 27.09
N PRO A 317 -8.30 -14.02 28.03
CA PRO A 317 -9.17 -14.96 28.71
C PRO A 317 -10.14 -15.60 27.72
N SER A 318 -10.58 -16.82 28.03
CA SER A 318 -11.54 -17.56 27.20
C SER A 318 -12.91 -16.87 27.05
N SER A 319 -13.19 -15.86 27.87
CA SER A 319 -14.37 -14.99 27.73
C SER A 319 -14.26 -14.00 26.56
N ILE A 320 -13.03 -13.66 26.14
CA ILE A 320 -12.76 -12.78 24.98
C ILE A 320 -12.46 -13.64 23.76
N LEU A 321 -11.54 -14.61 23.87
CA LEU A 321 -11.24 -15.56 22.80
C LEU A 321 -11.43 -17.01 23.28
N PRO A 322 -12.60 -17.62 23.03
CA PRO A 322 -12.86 -19.01 23.41
C PRO A 322 -11.93 -19.98 22.68
N GLN A 323 -11.56 -21.10 23.33
CA GLN A 323 -10.70 -22.14 22.73
C GLN A 323 -11.26 -22.72 21.42
N SER A 324 -12.59 -22.69 21.25
CA SER A 324 -13.28 -23.16 20.04
C SER A 324 -13.27 -22.15 18.89
N ALA A 325 -12.93 -20.89 19.16
CA ALA A 325 -12.83 -19.86 18.13
C ALA A 325 -11.55 -20.02 17.29
N LEU A 326 -11.52 -19.37 16.14
CA LEU A 326 -10.31 -19.34 15.30
C LEU A 326 -9.23 -18.50 16.00
N HIS A 327 -8.02 -19.07 16.12
CA HIS A 327 -6.85 -18.40 16.67
C HIS A 327 -5.92 -18.01 15.51
N ASP A 328 -6.41 -17.17 14.61
CA ASP A 328 -5.76 -16.81 13.33
C ASP A 328 -4.95 -15.50 13.41
N LEU A 329 -4.74 -14.97 14.63
CA LEU A 329 -3.99 -13.74 14.95
C LEU A 329 -4.65 -12.42 14.52
N LEU A 330 -5.85 -12.48 13.93
CA LEU A 330 -6.54 -11.31 13.39
C LEU A 330 -7.49 -10.69 14.42
N VAL A 331 -7.66 -9.37 14.35
CA VAL A 331 -8.51 -8.59 15.26
C VAL A 331 -9.82 -8.25 14.54
N ARG A 332 -10.75 -9.21 14.53
CA ARG A 332 -11.91 -9.21 13.62
C ARG A 332 -13.23 -8.77 14.25
N ASP A 333 -13.23 -8.41 15.53
CA ASP A 333 -14.43 -8.01 16.26
C ASP A 333 -14.11 -7.00 17.37
N GLU A 334 -15.17 -6.45 17.98
CA GLU A 334 -15.06 -5.44 19.03
C GLU A 334 -14.34 -5.97 20.28
N PRO A 335 -14.62 -7.18 20.82
CA PRO A 335 -13.89 -7.69 21.99
C PRO A 335 -12.38 -7.81 21.76
N LEU A 336 -11.94 -8.29 20.59
CA LEU A 336 -10.52 -8.38 20.27
C LEU A 336 -9.89 -7.00 20.06
N GLY A 337 -10.60 -6.08 19.40
CA GLY A 337 -10.15 -4.70 19.24
C GLY A 337 -10.01 -3.97 20.57
N ASP A 338 -10.96 -4.19 21.49
CA ASP A 338 -10.96 -3.59 22.82
C ASP A 338 -9.80 -4.13 23.63
N ALA A 339 -9.54 -5.44 23.56
CA ALA A 339 -8.39 -6.03 24.22
C ALA A 339 -7.06 -5.43 23.70
N LEU A 340 -6.92 -5.25 22.38
CA LEU A 340 -5.74 -4.61 21.79
C LEU A 340 -5.58 -3.16 22.24
N ALA A 341 -6.66 -2.37 22.21
CA ALA A 341 -6.63 -0.99 22.66
C ALA A 341 -6.36 -0.89 24.18
N SER A 342 -6.79 -1.87 24.98
CA SER A 342 -6.48 -1.95 26.43
C SER A 342 -4.98 -2.17 26.65
N THR A 343 -4.37 -3.10 25.91
CA THR A 343 -2.91 -3.34 25.97
C THR A 343 -2.12 -2.06 25.69
N LEU A 344 -2.57 -1.26 24.72
CA LEU A 344 -1.95 0.03 24.43
C LEU A 344 -2.14 1.06 25.56
N ALA A 345 -3.34 1.12 26.16
CA ALA A 345 -3.66 2.07 27.23
C ALA A 345 -2.95 1.75 28.55
N GLU A 346 -2.84 0.47 28.91
CA GLU A 346 -2.22 0.00 30.14
C GLU A 346 -0.71 0.24 30.19
N ALA A 347 -0.05 0.28 29.03
CA ALA A 347 1.38 0.58 28.94
C ALA A 347 1.71 1.99 29.48
N GLY A 348 0.79 2.94 29.32
CA GLY A 348 0.94 4.31 29.81
C GLY A 348 2.09 5.11 29.15
N ASN A 349 2.78 4.53 28.16
CA ASN A 349 3.87 5.13 27.41
C ASN A 349 3.78 4.79 25.91
N GLY A 350 3.92 5.81 25.06
CA GLY A 350 3.95 5.63 23.61
C GLY A 350 2.56 5.51 22.96
N ARG A 351 2.57 5.39 21.63
CA ARG A 351 1.36 5.36 20.79
C ARG A 351 1.28 4.13 19.89
N VAL A 352 2.16 3.15 20.13
CA VAL A 352 2.37 1.98 19.28
C VAL A 352 2.12 0.72 20.10
N VAL A 353 1.43 -0.25 19.51
CA VAL A 353 1.30 -1.62 20.03
C VAL A 353 1.79 -2.59 18.98
N LEU A 354 2.65 -3.52 19.38
CA LEU A 354 3.07 -4.63 18.54
C LEU A 354 2.12 -5.80 18.70
N MET A 355 1.85 -6.54 17.64
CA MET A 355 0.96 -7.69 17.64
C MET A 355 1.77 -8.95 17.35
N ARG A 356 1.85 -9.88 18.30
CA ARG A 356 2.73 -11.05 18.18
C ARG A 356 2.36 -11.89 16.94
N GLY A 357 3.35 -12.11 16.08
CA GLY A 357 3.20 -12.91 14.86
C GLY A 357 2.34 -12.26 13.78
N HIS A 358 2.02 -10.97 13.91
CA HIS A 358 1.09 -10.28 13.02
C HIS A 358 1.70 -8.97 12.50
N GLY A 359 1.92 -7.96 13.34
CA GLY A 359 2.33 -6.64 12.86
C GLY A 359 2.35 -5.59 13.96
N MET A 360 1.92 -4.37 13.65
CA MET A 360 1.72 -3.29 14.63
C MET A 360 0.47 -2.47 14.34
N ALA A 361 -0.01 -1.78 15.37
CA ALA A 361 -0.97 -0.70 15.24
C ALA A 361 -0.48 0.52 16.02
N LEU A 362 -0.79 1.72 15.53
CA LEU A 362 -0.48 2.96 16.23
C LEU A 362 -1.56 4.01 16.00
N TYR A 363 -1.62 4.99 16.89
CA TYR A 363 -2.46 6.18 16.70
C TYR A 363 -1.65 7.47 16.84
N SER A 364 -2.13 8.54 16.22
CA SER A 364 -1.51 9.87 16.37
C SER A 364 -2.55 10.99 16.45
N PRO A 365 -2.17 12.15 17.02
CA PRO A 365 -2.95 13.38 17.00
C PRO A 365 -3.23 13.92 15.60
N THR A 366 -2.43 13.56 14.59
CA THR A 366 -2.67 13.95 13.19
C THR A 366 -2.33 12.79 12.24
N LEU A 367 -2.90 12.81 11.04
CA LEU A 367 -2.62 11.80 10.02
C LEU A 367 -1.16 11.85 9.55
N ARG A 368 -0.60 13.05 9.39
CA ARG A 368 0.82 13.24 9.04
C ARG A 368 1.75 12.66 10.10
N GLU A 369 1.47 12.88 11.38
CA GLU A 369 2.22 12.23 12.47
C GLU A 369 2.08 10.71 12.41
N SER A 370 0.91 10.16 12.13
CA SER A 370 0.75 8.70 11.99
C SER A 370 1.60 8.12 10.87
N VAL A 371 1.74 8.81 9.72
CA VAL A 371 2.62 8.37 8.63
C VAL A 371 4.08 8.40 9.06
N PHE A 372 4.50 9.51 9.70
CA PHE A 372 5.85 9.68 10.22
C PHE A 372 6.20 8.61 11.26
N ASP A 373 5.34 8.43 12.26
CA ASP A 373 5.51 7.46 13.34
C ASP A 373 5.61 6.04 12.79
N ALA A 374 4.73 5.66 11.85
CA ALA A 374 4.76 4.32 11.26
C ALA A 374 6.07 4.04 10.53
N PHE A 375 6.56 5.02 9.76
CA PHE A 375 7.84 4.91 9.07
C PHE A 375 9.01 4.82 10.05
N TYR A 376 9.09 5.72 11.03
CA TYR A 376 10.23 5.72 11.95
C TYR A 376 10.21 4.58 12.96
N VAL A 377 9.04 4.02 13.29
CA VAL A 377 8.95 2.76 14.04
C VAL A 377 9.59 1.61 13.24
N LYS A 378 9.27 1.50 11.94
CA LYS A 378 9.90 0.52 11.03
C LYS A 378 11.42 0.69 11.02
N GLU A 379 11.90 1.91 10.79
CA GLU A 379 13.34 2.21 10.74
C GLU A 379 14.03 1.97 12.08
N GLY A 380 13.39 2.36 13.19
CA GLY A 380 13.89 2.14 14.54
C GLY A 380 14.05 0.66 14.87
N ALA A 381 13.10 -0.17 14.45
CA ALA A 381 13.18 -1.62 14.60
C ALA A 381 14.35 -2.22 13.79
N THR A 382 14.56 -1.74 12.56
CA THR A 382 15.71 -2.14 11.73
C THR A 382 17.04 -1.78 12.40
N VAL A 383 17.17 -0.54 12.88
CA VAL A 383 18.37 -0.07 13.58
C VAL A 383 18.62 -0.89 14.85
N GLN A 384 17.59 -1.13 15.66
CA GLN A 384 17.71 -1.95 16.87
C GLN A 384 18.20 -3.36 16.54
N LEU A 385 17.63 -3.99 15.50
CA LEU A 385 18.01 -5.34 15.09
C LEU A 385 19.46 -5.39 14.60
N GLN A 386 19.88 -4.41 13.78
CA GLN A 386 21.25 -4.30 13.30
C GLN A 386 22.23 -4.09 14.46
N ALA A 387 21.88 -3.24 15.44
CA ALA A 387 22.68 -3.04 16.64
C ALA A 387 22.85 -4.34 17.44
N MET A 388 21.79 -5.16 17.58
CA MET A 388 21.89 -6.48 18.22
C MET A 388 22.82 -7.43 17.45
N LEU A 389 22.86 -7.36 16.12
CA LEU A 389 23.68 -8.22 15.28
C LEU A 389 25.17 -7.87 15.29
N LEU A 390 25.54 -6.62 15.61
CA LEU A 390 26.95 -6.21 15.77
C LEU A 390 27.64 -6.89 16.97
N GLY A 391 26.86 -7.52 17.87
CA GLY A 391 27.35 -8.16 19.09
C GLY A 391 27.61 -7.14 20.21
N GLY A 392 27.83 -7.64 21.44
CA GLY A 392 28.23 -6.78 22.58
C GLY A 392 27.17 -6.51 23.64
N GLY A 393 25.95 -7.07 23.53
CA GLY A 393 24.91 -7.00 24.56
C GLY A 393 23.62 -6.33 24.08
N THR A 394 22.79 -5.87 25.00
CA THR A 394 21.55 -5.14 24.70
C THR A 394 21.90 -3.77 24.09
N PRO A 395 21.30 -3.38 22.94
CA PRO A 395 21.50 -2.05 22.37
C PRO A 395 21.19 -0.93 23.37
N VAL A 396 21.97 0.14 23.33
CA VAL A 396 21.71 1.35 24.11
C VAL A 396 20.51 2.06 23.48
N ALA A 397 19.38 2.05 24.19
CA ALA A 397 18.18 2.79 23.80
C ALA A 397 18.26 4.25 24.28
N LEU A 398 17.45 5.12 23.67
CA LEU A 398 17.26 6.49 24.15
C LEU A 398 16.65 6.48 25.56
N ASP A 399 17.11 7.38 26.42
CA ASP A 399 16.52 7.58 27.73
C ASP A 399 15.19 8.35 27.66
N SER A 400 14.45 8.40 28.77
CA SER A 400 13.14 9.08 28.81
C SER A 400 13.22 10.57 28.48
N ARG A 401 14.33 11.25 28.78
CA ARG A 401 14.48 12.67 28.48
C ARG A 401 14.75 12.86 26.99
N GLU A 402 15.63 12.05 26.41
CA GLU A 402 15.93 12.05 24.98
C GLU A 402 14.66 11.77 24.15
N VAL A 403 13.83 10.79 24.56
CA VAL A 403 12.55 10.50 23.88
C VAL A 403 11.57 11.68 23.95
N MET A 404 11.46 12.37 25.10
CA MET A 404 10.56 13.53 25.23
C MET A 404 11.05 14.77 24.47
N ASP A 405 12.36 15.04 24.48
CA ASP A 405 12.92 16.21 23.79
C ASP A 405 12.88 16.02 22.27
N THR A 406 13.09 14.79 21.79
CA THR A 406 12.94 14.45 20.36
C THR A 406 11.48 14.54 19.91
N SER A 407 10.52 14.04 20.71
CA SER A 407 9.09 14.19 20.38
C SER A 407 8.65 15.65 20.25
N THR A 408 9.22 16.53 21.08
CA THR A 408 8.94 17.97 21.04
C THR A 408 9.55 18.63 19.79
N THR A 409 10.76 18.21 19.41
CA THR A 409 11.43 18.72 18.21
C THR A 409 10.69 18.29 16.94
N ASP A 410 10.20 17.05 16.90
CA ASP A 410 9.49 16.49 15.75
C ASP A 410 8.11 17.12 15.54
N ALA A 411 7.43 17.52 16.61
CA ALA A 411 6.15 18.23 16.52
C ALA A 411 6.26 19.64 15.87
N GLY A 412 7.47 20.18 15.74
CA GLY A 412 7.73 21.48 15.12
C GLY A 412 8.16 21.44 13.64
N LEU A 413 8.25 20.26 13.04
CA LEU A 413 8.67 20.00 11.64
C LEU A 413 7.46 19.52 10.80
#